data_AF-Q2RVX3-F1
#
_entry.id   AF-Q2RVX3-F1
#
_cell.length_a   1.000
_cell.length_b   1.000
_cell.length_c   1.000
_cell.angle_alpha   90.00
_cell.angle_beta   90.00
_cell.angle_gamma   90.00
#
_symmetry.space_group_name_H-M   'P 1'
#
loop_
_entity.id
_entity.type
_entity.pdbx_description
1 polymer ?
#
loop_
_entity_poly.entity_id
_entity_poly.type
_entity_poly.pdbx_seq_one_letter_code
_entity_poly.pdbx_strand_id
1 'polypeptide(L)' 'MREFDALCPPPVREFSAADIKHLREGLKFSQPVFARHLHTTASTVRKWEQGETHPSGPALKLLNVIADKGLQAIL' A
#
# COMPACT_ATOMS: atom_id res chain seq x y z
N MET A 1 -4.40 18.39 24.79
CA MET A 1 -3.88 17.23 24.04
C MET A 1 -4.75 15.98 24.17
N ARG A 2 -6.00 16.03 24.67
CA ARG A 2 -6.92 14.88 24.73
C ARG A 2 -7.69 14.61 23.42
N GLU A 3 -7.67 15.54 22.48
CA GLU A 3 -8.39 15.42 21.20
C GLU A 3 -7.72 14.43 20.24
N PHE A 4 -6.42 14.14 20.41
CA PHE A 4 -5.70 13.18 19.56
C PHE A 4 -5.86 11.73 20.00
N ASP A 5 -6.16 11.46 21.28
CA ASP A 5 -6.37 10.09 21.79
C ASP A 5 -7.62 9.45 21.16
N ALA A 6 -8.62 10.26 20.78
CA ALA A 6 -9.80 9.80 20.05
C ALA A 6 -9.55 9.58 18.54
N LEU A 7 -8.39 9.99 18.03
CA LEU A 7 -7.99 9.84 16.62
C LEU A 7 -7.12 8.61 16.39
N CYS A 8 -7.11 7.64 17.33
CA CYS A 8 -6.37 6.39 17.19
C CYS A 8 -6.60 5.80 15.79
N PRO A 9 -5.56 5.77 14.94
CA PRO A 9 -5.73 5.29 13.58
C PRO A 9 -6.10 3.82 13.62
N PRO A 10 -6.99 3.36 12.73
CA PRO A 10 -7.31 1.94 12.65
C PRO A 10 -6.01 1.13 12.41
N PRO A 11 -5.96 -0.09 12.96
CA PRO A 11 -4.80 -0.95 12.80
C PRO A 11 -4.47 -1.14 11.32
N VAL A 12 -3.18 -1.11 11.02
CA VAL A 12 -2.67 -1.29 9.66
C VAL A 12 -2.57 -2.79 9.42
N ARG A 13 -3.26 -3.31 8.39
CA ARG A 13 -3.16 -4.73 8.04
C ARG A 13 -1.85 -4.99 7.31
N GLU A 14 -1.23 -6.13 7.61
CA GLU A 14 -0.12 -6.67 6.82
C GLU A 14 -0.61 -7.09 5.43
N PHE A 15 0.28 -7.03 4.45
CA PHE A 15 0.00 -7.45 3.08
C PHE A 15 0.94 -8.60 2.68
N SER A 16 0.38 -9.72 2.24
CA SER A 16 1.16 -10.76 1.58
C SER A 16 1.56 -10.34 0.16
N ALA A 17 2.52 -11.05 -0.43
CA ALA A 17 2.91 -10.87 -1.82
C ALA A 17 1.72 -10.97 -2.80
N ALA A 18 0.80 -11.90 -2.52
CA ALA A 18 -0.42 -12.08 -3.32
C ALA A 18 -1.39 -10.91 -3.17
N ASP A 19 -1.56 -10.37 -1.96
CA ASP A 19 -2.45 -9.23 -1.70
C ASP A 19 -1.99 -7.98 -2.47
N ILE A 20 -0.68 -7.73 -2.50
CA ILE A 20 -0.09 -6.58 -3.21
C ILE A 20 -0.32 -6.72 -4.72
N LYS A 21 -0.08 -7.92 -5.25
CA LYS A 21 -0.32 -8.22 -6.66
C LYS A 21 -1.79 -8.06 -7.03
N HIS A 22 -2.71 -8.60 -6.24
CA HIS A 22 -4.15 -8.48 -6.46
C HIS A 22 -4.63 -7.03 -6.37
N LEU A 23 -4.13 -6.25 -5.41
CA LEU A 23 -4.46 -4.83 -5.29
C LEU A 23 -4.03 -4.07 -6.56
N ARG A 24 -2.80 -4.28 -7.02
CA ARG A 24 -2.29 -3.65 -8.24
C ARG A 24 -3.11 -4.04 -9.47
N GLU A 25 -3.41 -5.32 -9.62
CA GLU A 25 -4.14 -5.84 -10.77
C GLU A 25 -5.61 -5.39 -10.77
N GLY A 26 -6.24 -5.29 -9.59
CA GLY A 26 -7.57 -4.72 -9.41
C GLY A 26 -7.66 -3.25 -9.85
N LEU A 27 -6.58 -2.49 -9.69
CA LEU A 27 -6.43 -1.13 -10.21
C LEU A 27 -6.08 -1.07 -11.70
N LYS A 28 -5.87 -2.22 -12.36
CA LYS A 28 -5.42 -2.35 -13.76
C LYS A 28 -4.08 -1.67 -14.02
N PHE A 29 -3.17 -1.68 -13.04
CA PHE A 29 -1.87 -1.04 -13.14
C PHE A 29 -0.74 -2.03 -13.44
N SER A 30 0.24 -1.58 -14.22
CA SER A 30 1.53 -2.25 -14.32
C SER A 30 2.38 -1.98 -13.06
N GLN A 31 3.39 -2.81 -12.79
CA GLN A 31 4.28 -2.61 -11.63
C GLN A 31 4.91 -1.20 -11.60
N PRO A 32 5.42 -0.63 -12.72
CA PRO A 32 5.96 0.73 -12.72
C PRO A 32 4.92 1.82 -12.45
N VAL A 33 3.70 1.68 -12.98
CA VAL A 33 2.63 2.65 -12.74
C VAL A 33 2.23 2.64 -11.27
N PHE A 34 2.08 1.45 -10.68
CA PHE A 34 1.76 1.29 -9.26
C PHE A 34 2.87 1.86 -8.36
N ALA A 35 4.13 1.57 -8.68
CA ALA A 35 5.29 2.09 -7.96
C ALA A 35 5.32 3.63 -7.90
N ARG A 36 4.94 4.30 -9.01
CA ARG A 36 4.87 5.76 -9.08
C ARG A 36 3.87 6.36 -8.10
N HIS A 37 2.71 5.71 -7.91
CA HIS A 37 1.69 6.17 -6.95
C HIS A 37 2.11 5.91 -5.50
N LEU A 38 2.93 4.89 -5.27
CA LEU A 38 3.47 4.57 -3.95
C LEU A 38 4.78 5.29 -3.62
N HIS A 39 5.26 6.19 -4.49
CA HIS A 39 6.57 6.84 -4.37
C HIS A 39 7.72 5.85 -4.11
N THR A 40 7.70 4.73 -4.82
CA THR A 40 8.74 3.69 -4.76
C THR A 40 9.19 3.29 -6.16
N THR A 41 10.04 2.28 -6.27
CA THR A 41 10.56 1.78 -7.55
C THR A 41 9.80 0.52 -8.00
N ALA A 42 9.78 0.28 -9.31
CA ALA A 42 9.19 -0.95 -9.86
C ALA A 42 9.88 -2.22 -9.32
N SER A 43 11.19 -2.16 -9.04
CA SER A 43 11.92 -3.28 -8.45
C SER A 43 11.50 -3.53 -7.00
N THR A 44 11.20 -2.47 -6.23
CA THR A 44 10.61 -2.63 -4.89
C THR A 44 9.26 -3.33 -4.95
N VAL A 45 8.34 -2.87 -5.81
CA VAL A 45 7.02 -3.52 -6.00
C VAL A 45 7.18 -4.98 -6.41
N ARG A 46 8.10 -5.26 -7.33
CA ARG A 46 8.39 -6.63 -7.77
C ARG A 46 8.86 -7.51 -6.60
N LYS A 47 9.79 -7.03 -5.77
CA LYS A 47 10.29 -7.76 -4.59
C LYS A 47 9.18 -8.05 -3.58
N TRP A 48 8.28 -7.09 -3.38
CA TRP A 48 7.09 -7.29 -2.55
C TRP A 48 6.17 -8.37 -3.12
N GLU A 49 5.85 -8.31 -4.41
CA GLU A 49 5.01 -9.31 -5.09
C GLU A 49 5.66 -10.69 -5.21
N GLN A 50 6.97 -10.80 -4.97
CA GLN A 50 7.72 -12.06 -4.90
C GLN A 50 7.93 -12.55 -3.45
N GLY A 51 7.60 -11.73 -2.45
CA GLY A 51 7.83 -12.04 -1.03
C GLY A 51 9.30 -11.94 -0.58
N GLU A 52 10.18 -11.33 -1.39
CA GLU A 52 11.59 -11.12 -1.04
C GLU A 52 11.76 -10.05 0.05
N THR A 53 10.92 -9.02 0.00
CA THR A 53 10.83 -7.96 1.02
C THR A 53 9.36 -7.66 1.29
N HIS A 54 9.08 -6.90 2.35
CA HIS A 54 7.72 -6.53 2.74
C HIS A 54 7.60 -5.01 2.87
N PRO A 55 6.44 -4.41 2.52
CA PRO A 55 6.18 -3.01 2.79
C PRO A 55 6.11 -2.79 4.30
N SER A 56 6.62 -1.65 4.77
CA SER A 56 6.57 -1.28 6.18
C SER A 56 6.32 0.22 6.32
N GLY A 57 5.95 0.64 7.53
CA GLY A 57 5.76 2.04 7.87
C GLY A 57 4.80 2.77 6.91
N PRO A 58 5.20 3.92 6.33
CA PRO A 58 4.33 4.70 5.44
C PRO A 58 3.83 3.94 4.21
N ALA A 59 4.66 3.07 3.62
CA ALA A 59 4.26 2.32 2.42
C ALA A 59 3.16 1.32 2.74
N LEU A 60 3.25 0.62 3.87
CA LEU A 60 2.21 -0.30 4.34
C LEU A 60 0.92 0.46 4.66
N LYS A 61 1.02 1.65 5.28
CA LYS A 61 -0.15 2.50 5.54
C LYS A 61 -0.81 2.94 4.24
N LEU A 62 -0.03 3.31 3.23
CA LEU A 62 -0.55 3.75 1.93
C LEU A 62 -1.26 2.62 1.18
N LEU A 63 -0.70 1.40 1.21
CA LEU A 63 -1.36 0.20 0.67
C LEU A 63 -2.73 -0.05 1.34
N ASN A 64 -2.80 0.11 2.67
CA ASN A 64 -4.07 0.03 3.40
C ASN A 64 -5.06 1.10 2.93
N VAL A 65 -4.63 2.36 2.82
CA VAL A 65 -5.49 3.47 2.35
C VAL A 65 -6.04 3.19 0.96
N ILE A 66 -5.20 2.77 0.01
CA ILE A 66 -5.62 2.45 -1.35
C ILE A 66 -6.59 1.28 -1.36
N ALA A 67 -6.33 0.24 -0.57
CA ALA A 67 -7.17 -0.96 -0.55
C ALA A 67 -8.52 -0.74 0.13
N ASP A 68 -8.61 0.18 1.11
CA ASP A 68 -9.87 0.47 1.82
C ASP A 68 -10.71 1.56 1.14
N LYS A 69 -10.04 2.58 0.58
CA LYS A 69 -10.70 3.79 0.06
C LYS A 69 -10.56 3.96 -1.46
N GLY A 70 -9.81 3.09 -2.12
CA GLY A 70 -9.48 3.21 -3.53
C GLY A 70 -8.38 4.24 -3.80
N LEU A 71 -7.95 4.31 -5.07
CA LEU A 71 -6.87 5.20 -5.50
C LEU A 71 -7.20 6.69 -5.33
N GLN A 72 -8.48 7.08 -5.37
CA GLN A 72 -8.92 8.47 -5.23
C GLN A 72 -8.54 9.10 -3.88
N ALA A 73 -8.23 8.29 -2.86
CA ALA A 73 -7.79 8.78 -1.56
C ALA A 73 -6.38 9.39 -1.57
N ILE A 74 -5.63 9.24 -2.67
CA ILE A 74 -4.22 9.65 -2.78
C ILE A 74 -3.92 10.44 -4.08
N LEU A 75 -4.97 10.87 -4.80
CA LEU A 75 -4.87 11.72 -5.99
C LEU A 75 -5.06 13.20 -5.65
#